data_AF-A0A7S3PBJ5-F1
#
_entry.id   AF-A0A7S3PBJ5-F1
#
_cell.length_a   1.000
_cell.length_b   1.000
_cell.length_c   1.000
_cell.angle_alpha   90.00
_cell.angle_beta   90.00
_cell.angle_gamma   90.00
#
_symmetry.space_group_name_H-M   'P 1'
#
loop_
_entity.id
_entity.type
_entity.pdbx_description
1 polymer ?
#
loop_
_entity_poly.entity_id
_entity_poly.type
_entity_poly.pdbx_seq_one_letter_code
_entity_poly.pdbx_strand_id
1 'polypeptide(L)'
;ALAILKAKKGGKYIILQATPDYTPDEFEYREVYGMTFSQKRNDVIISKEHMQNVVTSKKELSEGAQRDLILASICIKYTQSNSVGFAKNGMMVGVGAGQQSRVDCVKLAGRKVATWFLRQHPKVLALPFKEGVKRQDRVNARVRYIEGDFTAEEKVRWEEQFSTVPEPLTAEEKDAFLKESTGVAISSDAFFPFRDSIDHASKLG
;
A
#
# COMPACT_ATOMS: atom_id res chain seq x y z
N ALA A 1 14.10 -18.50 -15.83
CA ALA A 1 13.40 -18.11 -14.58
C ALA A 1 13.45 -19.19 -13.51
N LEU A 2 12.93 -20.41 -13.77
CA LEU A 2 12.82 -21.48 -12.77
C LEU A 2 14.13 -21.83 -12.04
N ALA A 3 15.25 -21.94 -12.77
CA ALA A 3 16.56 -22.25 -12.18
C ALA A 3 17.00 -21.21 -11.13
N ILE A 4 16.76 -19.92 -11.39
CA ILE A 4 17.06 -18.83 -10.46
C ILE A 4 16.21 -18.96 -9.19
N LEU A 5 14.91 -19.29 -9.33
CA LEU A 5 14.01 -19.47 -8.20
C LEU A 5 14.40 -20.68 -7.34
N LYS A 6 14.79 -21.80 -7.96
CA LYS A 6 15.27 -23.00 -7.26
C LYS A 6 16.50 -22.75 -6.39
N ALA A 7 17.38 -21.82 -6.78
CA ALA A 7 18.57 -21.48 -5.99
C ALA A 7 18.26 -20.68 -4.71
N LYS A 8 17.08 -20.05 -4.59
CA LYS A 8 16.72 -19.21 -3.44
C LYS A 8 16.56 -20.04 -2.17
N LYS A 9 16.83 -19.42 -1.00
CA LYS A 9 16.75 -20.06 0.33
C LYS A 9 17.50 -21.40 0.40
N GLY A 10 18.65 -21.52 -0.27
CA GLY A 10 19.45 -22.75 -0.28
C GLY A 10 18.69 -23.96 -0.83
N GLY A 11 17.89 -23.79 -1.88
CA GLY A 11 17.10 -24.87 -2.47
C GLY A 11 15.69 -25.03 -1.92
N LYS A 12 15.34 -24.35 -0.82
CA LYS A 12 14.08 -24.54 -0.09
C LYS A 12 12.98 -23.52 -0.44
N TYR A 13 13.12 -22.81 -1.55
CA TYR A 13 12.12 -21.85 -1.99
C TYR A 13 10.90 -22.60 -2.55
N ILE A 14 9.71 -22.32 -2.00
CA ILE A 14 8.45 -22.92 -2.45
C ILE A 14 8.09 -22.33 -3.81
N ILE A 15 7.86 -23.20 -4.80
CA ILE A 15 7.47 -22.83 -6.15
C ILE A 15 6.16 -23.55 -6.45
N LEU A 16 5.10 -22.79 -6.70
CA LEU A 16 3.78 -23.29 -7.03
C LEU A 16 3.48 -22.91 -8.48
N GLN A 17 2.88 -23.84 -9.23
CA GLN A 17 2.34 -23.59 -10.56
C GLN A 17 0.82 -23.73 -10.46
N ALA A 18 0.09 -22.63 -10.70
CA ALA A 18 -1.36 -22.65 -10.75
C ALA A 18 -1.84 -23.08 -12.14
N THR A 19 -2.99 -23.75 -12.20
CA THR A 19 -3.74 -24.03 -13.44
C THR A 19 -4.58 -22.79 -13.78
N PRO A 20 -4.28 -22.05 -14.87
CA PRO A 20 -4.89 -20.73 -15.11
C PRO A 20 -6.41 -20.73 -15.31
N ASP A 21 -6.97 -21.84 -15.77
CA ASP A 21 -8.38 -22.06 -16.11
C ASP A 21 -9.15 -22.83 -15.01
N TYR A 22 -8.51 -23.10 -13.88
CA TYR A 22 -9.20 -23.69 -12.73
C TYR A 22 -10.32 -22.75 -12.22
N THR A 23 -11.50 -23.33 -12.03
CA THR A 23 -12.66 -22.63 -11.46
C THR A 23 -13.00 -23.28 -10.11
N PRO A 24 -13.04 -22.51 -9.00
CA PRO A 24 -13.46 -23.05 -7.71
C PRO A 24 -14.97 -23.27 -7.66
N ASP A 25 -15.41 -24.10 -6.72
CA ASP A 25 -16.83 -24.27 -6.41
C ASP A 25 -17.48 -22.94 -5.98
N GLU A 26 -18.79 -22.83 -6.20
CA GLU A 26 -19.56 -21.63 -5.87
C GLU A 26 -19.71 -21.41 -4.36
N PHE A 27 -19.75 -22.50 -3.57
CA PHE A 27 -19.86 -22.44 -2.12
C PHE A 27 -18.51 -22.68 -1.44
N GLU A 28 -18.24 -21.91 -0.40
CA GLU A 28 -17.08 -22.09 0.47
C GLU A 28 -17.52 -22.34 1.92
N TYR A 29 -16.69 -23.09 2.64
CA TYR A 29 -16.97 -23.53 4.00
C TYR A 29 -15.84 -23.13 4.94
N ARG A 30 -16.17 -22.70 6.14
CA ARG A 30 -15.21 -22.42 7.21
C ARG A 30 -15.73 -22.96 8.53
N GLU A 31 -14.89 -23.68 9.26
CA GLU A 31 -15.19 -24.07 10.63
C GLU A 31 -14.78 -22.96 11.60
N VAL A 32 -15.68 -22.61 12.51
CA VAL A 32 -15.40 -21.72 13.65
C VAL A 32 -16.02 -22.34 14.88
N TYR A 33 -15.19 -22.65 15.88
CA TYR A 33 -15.63 -23.20 17.17
C TYR A 33 -16.51 -24.47 17.02
N GLY A 34 -16.11 -25.40 16.14
CA GLY A 34 -16.81 -26.65 15.89
C GLY A 34 -18.09 -26.53 15.05
N MET A 35 -18.46 -25.32 14.60
CA MET A 35 -19.59 -25.09 13.70
C MET A 35 -19.10 -24.77 12.29
N THR A 36 -19.77 -25.33 11.28
CA THR A 36 -19.47 -25.02 9.87
C THR A 36 -20.34 -23.88 9.37
N PHE A 37 -19.70 -22.82 8.90
CA PHE A 37 -20.32 -21.73 8.16
C PHE A 37 -20.19 -22.01 6.67
N SER A 38 -21.27 -21.80 5.91
CA SER A 38 -21.30 -21.93 4.45
C SER A 38 -21.82 -20.64 3.82
N GLN A 39 -21.21 -20.22 2.71
CA GLN A 39 -21.66 -19.08 1.93
C GLN A 39 -21.31 -19.26 0.45
N LYS A 40 -22.04 -18.57 -0.43
CA LYS A 40 -21.56 -18.35 -1.79
C LYS A 40 -20.28 -17.51 -1.74
N ARG A 41 -19.23 -17.93 -2.46
CA ARG A 41 -17.98 -17.18 -2.57
C ARG A 41 -18.20 -15.82 -3.24
N ASN A 42 -17.33 -14.86 -2.93
CA ASN A 42 -17.35 -13.56 -3.62
C ASN A 42 -16.76 -13.70 -5.04
N ASP A 43 -17.62 -13.91 -6.03
CA ASP A 43 -17.31 -14.08 -7.45
C ASP A 43 -17.36 -12.77 -8.27
N VAL A 44 -17.64 -11.63 -7.64
CA VAL A 44 -17.75 -10.32 -8.31
C VAL A 44 -16.49 -9.97 -9.11
N ILE A 45 -16.64 -9.71 -10.40
CA ILE A 45 -15.56 -9.26 -11.29
C ILE A 45 -15.60 -7.73 -11.36
N ILE A 46 -14.61 -7.08 -10.78
CA ILE A 46 -14.52 -5.62 -10.75
C ILE A 46 -14.01 -5.13 -12.10
N SER A 47 -14.80 -4.29 -12.76
CA SER A 47 -14.61 -3.85 -14.15
C SER A 47 -14.90 -2.36 -14.31
N LYS A 48 -14.75 -1.83 -15.54
CA LYS A 48 -15.12 -0.45 -15.88
C LYS A 48 -16.60 -0.15 -15.62
N GLU A 49 -17.48 -1.15 -15.65
CA GLU A 49 -18.91 -0.99 -15.37
C GLU A 49 -19.14 -0.46 -13.94
N HIS A 50 -18.29 -0.88 -13.00
CA HIS A 50 -18.35 -0.44 -11.61
C HIS A 50 -17.93 1.03 -11.43
N MET A 51 -17.41 1.68 -12.47
CA MET A 51 -16.95 3.07 -12.45
C MET A 51 -17.96 4.05 -13.08
N GLN A 52 -19.12 3.56 -13.54
CA GLN A 52 -20.10 4.36 -14.30
C GLN A 52 -20.92 5.32 -13.42
N ASN A 53 -21.18 4.97 -12.16
CA ASN A 53 -22.01 5.79 -11.27
C ASN A 53 -21.19 6.90 -10.58
N VAL A 54 -20.87 7.96 -11.31
CA VAL A 54 -20.13 9.12 -10.76
C VAL A 54 -21.09 10.16 -10.18
N VAL A 55 -21.05 10.34 -8.86
CA VAL A 55 -21.99 11.21 -8.12
C VAL A 55 -21.51 12.65 -7.91
N THR A 56 -20.27 12.98 -8.27
CA THR A 56 -19.70 14.33 -8.13
C THR A 56 -20.10 15.24 -9.31
N SER A 57 -19.77 16.54 -9.24
CA SER A 57 -19.99 17.49 -10.34
C SER A 57 -19.06 17.24 -11.54
N LYS A 58 -17.86 16.69 -11.32
CA LYS A 58 -16.92 16.29 -12.36
C LYS A 58 -17.15 14.83 -12.74
N LYS A 59 -17.87 14.59 -13.84
CA LYS A 59 -18.33 13.26 -14.26
C LYS A 59 -17.27 12.41 -14.97
N GLU A 60 -16.29 13.06 -15.60
CA GLU A 60 -15.28 12.36 -16.40
C GLU A 60 -14.20 11.74 -15.52
N LEU A 61 -13.97 10.43 -15.70
CA LEU A 61 -12.84 9.70 -15.14
C LEU A 61 -11.86 9.35 -16.24
N SER A 62 -10.61 9.81 -16.11
CA SER A 62 -9.54 9.42 -17.04
C SER A 62 -9.31 7.91 -17.02
N GLU A 63 -8.79 7.37 -18.12
CA GLU A 63 -8.47 5.93 -18.20
C GLU A 63 -7.48 5.49 -17.11
N GLY A 64 -6.52 6.36 -16.77
CA GLY A 64 -5.57 6.12 -15.68
C GLY A 64 -6.26 6.03 -14.32
N ALA A 65 -7.21 6.92 -14.03
CA ALA A 65 -7.99 6.87 -12.80
C ALA A 65 -8.86 5.61 -12.73
N GLN A 66 -9.51 5.23 -13.83
CA GLN A 66 -10.30 3.99 -13.89
C GLN A 66 -9.43 2.76 -13.64
N ARG A 67 -8.25 2.67 -14.26
CA ARG A 67 -7.28 1.58 -14.02
C ARG A 67 -6.92 1.49 -12.55
N ASP A 68 -6.59 2.61 -11.92
CA ASP A 68 -6.12 2.64 -10.54
C ASP A 68 -7.26 2.33 -9.55
N LEU A 69 -8.49 2.79 -9.81
CA LEU A 69 -9.68 2.44 -9.03
C LEU A 69 -10.03 0.95 -9.14
N ILE A 70 -9.95 0.37 -10.34
CA ILE A 70 -10.17 -1.07 -10.54
C ILE A 70 -9.11 -1.87 -9.78
N LEU A 71 -7.83 -1.50 -9.91
CA LEU A 71 -6.75 -2.16 -9.19
C LEU A 71 -6.93 -2.08 -7.67
N ALA A 72 -7.21 -0.88 -7.14
CA ALA A 72 -7.42 -0.68 -5.70
C ALA A 72 -8.59 -1.53 -5.19
N SER A 73 -9.70 -1.55 -5.94
CA SER A 73 -10.90 -2.32 -5.61
C SER A 73 -10.65 -3.84 -5.65
N ILE A 74 -9.91 -4.34 -6.64
CA ILE A 74 -9.47 -5.75 -6.70
C ILE A 74 -8.60 -6.08 -5.49
N CYS A 75 -7.65 -5.20 -5.14
CA CYS A 75 -6.75 -5.42 -4.02
C CYS A 75 -7.52 -5.53 -2.69
N ILE A 76 -8.43 -4.59 -2.41
CA ILE A 76 -9.18 -4.60 -1.15
C ILE A 76 -10.21 -5.73 -1.07
N LYS A 77 -10.76 -6.20 -2.21
CA LYS A 77 -11.61 -7.41 -2.24
C LYS A 77 -10.91 -8.63 -1.60
N TYR A 78 -9.59 -8.73 -1.72
CA TYR A 78 -8.79 -9.82 -1.16
C TYR A 78 -7.98 -9.40 0.09
N THR A 79 -8.30 -8.25 0.68
CA THR A 79 -7.66 -7.76 1.91
C THR A 79 -8.58 -8.03 3.11
N GLN A 80 -8.01 -8.38 4.27
CA GLN A 80 -8.80 -8.57 5.48
C GLN A 80 -9.53 -7.28 5.86
N SER A 81 -10.85 -7.36 6.03
CA SER A 81 -11.69 -6.21 6.34
C SER A 81 -11.53 -5.71 7.78
N ASN A 82 -11.81 -4.43 8.08
CA ASN A 82 -12.12 -3.39 7.08
C ASN A 82 -10.84 -2.92 6.38
N SER A 83 -10.97 -2.62 5.08
CA SER A 83 -9.85 -2.30 4.21
C SER A 83 -10.09 -1.08 3.32
N VAL A 84 -9.01 -0.33 3.11
CA VAL A 84 -8.93 0.86 2.25
C VAL A 84 -7.64 0.76 1.46
N GLY A 85 -7.74 0.95 0.14
CA GLY A 85 -6.62 0.84 -0.79
C GLY A 85 -6.42 2.14 -1.55
N PHE A 86 -5.16 2.53 -1.70
CA PHE A 86 -4.74 3.64 -2.54
C PHE A 86 -3.85 3.11 -3.68
N ALA A 87 -4.14 3.53 -4.90
CA ALA A 87 -3.41 3.14 -6.09
C ALA A 87 -3.01 4.35 -6.93
N LYS A 88 -1.89 4.24 -7.62
CA LYS A 88 -1.39 5.24 -8.56
C LYS A 88 -0.53 4.57 -9.62
N ASN A 89 -0.71 4.94 -10.88
CA ASN A 89 0.12 4.45 -11.99
C ASN A 89 0.17 2.92 -12.11
N GLY A 90 -0.95 2.24 -11.84
CA GLY A 90 -1.07 0.79 -11.98
C GLY A 90 -0.44 -0.01 -10.84
N MET A 91 -0.17 0.62 -9.69
CA MET A 91 0.33 -0.06 -8.49
C MET A 91 -0.37 0.42 -7.22
N MET A 92 -0.39 -0.45 -6.20
CA MET A 92 -0.81 -0.06 -4.85
C MET A 92 0.29 0.77 -4.18
N VAL A 93 -0.10 1.91 -3.63
CA VAL A 93 0.79 2.82 -2.90
C VAL A 93 0.48 2.88 -1.40
N GLY A 94 -0.72 2.44 -0.99
CA GLY A 94 -1.10 2.31 0.41
C GLY A 94 -2.24 1.32 0.58
N VAL A 95 -2.17 0.47 1.61
CA VAL A 95 -3.24 -0.50 1.95
C VAL A 95 -3.40 -0.56 3.46
N GLY A 96 -4.62 -0.32 3.92
CA GLY A 96 -5.07 -0.60 5.28
C GLY A 96 -5.86 -1.89 5.33
N ALA A 97 -5.61 -2.70 6.36
CA ALA A 97 -6.19 -4.03 6.51
C ALA A 97 -6.53 -4.28 7.98
N GLY A 98 -7.63 -5.01 8.24
CA GLY A 98 -8.01 -5.48 9.57
C GLY A 98 -8.39 -4.38 10.55
N GLN A 99 -8.72 -3.17 10.08
CA GLN A 99 -9.08 -2.07 10.96
C GLN A 99 -10.57 -2.12 11.32
N GLN A 100 -10.93 -1.61 12.50
CA GLN A 100 -12.31 -1.58 12.98
C GLN A 100 -13.01 -0.26 12.60
N SER A 101 -12.26 0.85 12.65
CA SER A 101 -12.73 2.19 12.32
C SER A 101 -12.36 2.56 10.87
N ARG A 102 -13.34 3.09 10.12
CA ARG A 102 -13.16 3.43 8.70
C ARG A 102 -12.14 4.55 8.50
N VAL A 103 -12.26 5.64 9.26
CA VAL A 103 -11.33 6.76 9.18
C VAL A 103 -9.92 6.37 9.62
N ASP A 104 -9.79 5.45 10.59
CA ASP A 104 -8.48 4.96 11.01
C ASP A 104 -7.84 4.07 9.94
N CYS A 105 -8.66 3.30 9.21
CA CYS A 105 -8.19 2.56 8.04
C CYS A 105 -7.68 3.50 6.94
N VAL A 106 -8.40 4.60 6.65
CA VAL A 106 -7.97 5.64 5.72
C VAL A 106 -6.64 6.28 6.17
N LYS A 107 -6.54 6.68 7.45
CA LYS A 107 -5.32 7.28 8.01
C LYS A 107 -4.13 6.32 7.98
N LEU A 108 -4.35 5.03 8.27
CA LEU A 108 -3.31 4.00 8.25
C LEU A 108 -2.81 3.76 6.82
N ALA A 109 -3.74 3.55 5.88
CA ALA A 109 -3.40 3.38 4.47
C ALA A 109 -2.72 4.64 3.92
N GLY A 110 -3.21 5.83 4.31
CA GLY A 110 -2.68 7.12 3.91
C GLY A 110 -1.27 7.42 4.41
N ARG A 111 -0.92 7.02 5.64
CA ARG A 111 0.46 7.06 6.13
C ARG A 111 1.41 6.27 5.22
N LYS A 112 0.97 5.12 4.71
CA LYS A 112 1.77 4.34 3.75
C LYS A 112 1.92 5.06 2.40
N VAL A 113 0.88 5.77 1.92
CA VAL A 113 0.98 6.61 0.72
C VAL A 113 1.99 7.73 0.93
N ALA A 114 1.94 8.43 2.07
CA ALA A 114 2.87 9.50 2.39
C ALA A 114 4.32 8.98 2.45
N THR A 115 4.57 7.88 3.15
CA THR A 115 5.91 7.25 3.18
C THR A 115 6.34 6.77 1.80
N TRP A 116 5.44 6.17 1.01
CA TRP A 116 5.73 5.78 -0.36
C TRP A 116 6.18 7.00 -1.17
N PHE A 117 5.45 8.12 -1.12
CA PHE A 117 5.75 9.31 -1.90
C PHE A 117 7.06 9.98 -1.43
N LEU A 118 7.24 10.14 -0.12
CA LEU A 118 8.45 10.74 0.47
C LEU A 118 9.73 9.94 0.16
N ARG A 119 9.63 8.64 -0.16
CA ARG A 119 10.82 7.88 -0.63
C ARG A 119 11.40 8.40 -1.95
N GLN A 120 10.66 9.21 -2.70
CA GLN A 120 11.16 9.89 -3.90
C GLN A 120 11.76 11.28 -3.60
N HIS A 121 11.68 11.77 -2.36
CA HIS A 121 12.22 13.08 -1.99
C HIS A 121 13.75 13.13 -2.25
N PRO A 122 14.30 14.22 -2.83
CA PRO A 122 15.72 14.31 -3.18
C PRO A 122 16.67 13.95 -2.04
N LYS A 123 16.44 14.47 -0.81
CA LYS A 123 17.24 14.11 0.37
C LYS A 123 17.21 12.62 0.72
N VAL A 124 16.09 11.94 0.50
CA VAL A 124 15.93 10.50 0.78
C VAL A 124 16.67 9.65 -0.26
N LEU A 125 16.62 10.09 -1.53
CA LEU A 125 17.34 9.44 -2.62
C LEU A 125 18.86 9.61 -2.46
N ALA A 126 19.29 10.81 -2.03
CA ALA A 126 20.69 11.22 -1.89
C ALA A 126 21.36 10.81 -0.57
N LEU A 127 20.73 9.98 0.27
CA LEU A 127 21.32 9.56 1.54
C LEU A 127 22.73 8.94 1.35
N PRO A 128 23.76 9.42 2.07
CA PRO A 128 25.17 9.10 1.80
C PRO A 128 25.61 7.80 2.49
N PHE A 129 25.08 6.67 2.00
CA PHE A 129 25.43 5.35 2.55
C PHE A 129 26.92 5.02 2.38
N LYS A 130 27.54 4.43 3.41
CA LYS A 130 28.88 3.86 3.32
C LYS A 130 28.92 2.73 2.28
N GLU A 131 30.12 2.47 1.75
CA GLU A 131 30.36 1.29 0.94
C GLU A 131 30.05 0.00 1.72
N GLY A 132 29.50 -1.01 1.05
CA GLY A 132 29.16 -2.29 1.67
C GLY A 132 27.78 -2.37 2.34
N VAL A 133 27.09 -1.25 2.61
CA VAL A 133 25.71 -1.29 3.16
C VAL A 133 24.77 -1.99 2.19
N LYS A 134 24.11 -3.07 2.64
CA LYS A 134 23.28 -3.92 1.78
C LYS A 134 22.03 -3.19 1.30
N ARG A 135 21.52 -3.59 0.14
CA ARG A 135 20.31 -3.00 -0.45
C ARG A 135 19.11 -2.97 0.51
N GLN A 136 18.91 -4.03 1.30
CA GLN A 136 17.79 -4.11 2.25
C GLN A 136 17.95 -3.10 3.38
N ASP A 137 19.16 -2.97 3.93
CA ASP A 137 19.47 -2.01 4.99
C ASP A 137 19.26 -0.57 4.49
N ARG A 138 19.68 -0.26 3.26
CA ARG A 138 19.41 1.05 2.63
C ARG A 138 17.92 1.37 2.50
N VAL A 139 17.10 0.36 2.17
CA VAL A 139 15.65 0.54 2.07
C VAL A 139 15.04 0.84 3.43
N ASN A 140 15.42 0.09 4.47
CA ASN A 140 14.96 0.31 5.83
C ASN A 140 15.41 1.68 6.35
N ALA A 141 16.68 2.03 6.15
CA ALA A 141 17.24 3.30 6.58
C ALA A 141 16.51 4.51 5.94
N ARG A 142 16.12 4.42 4.67
CA ARG A 142 15.30 5.45 4.00
C ARG A 142 13.91 5.59 4.62
N VAL A 143 13.27 4.48 4.99
CA VAL A 143 11.96 4.52 5.66
C VAL A 143 12.09 5.15 7.04
N ARG A 144 13.08 4.74 7.83
CA ARG A 144 13.32 5.31 9.17
C ARG A 144 13.70 6.79 9.12
N TYR A 145 14.44 7.22 8.10
CA TYR A 145 14.72 8.64 7.85
C TYR A 145 13.45 9.47 7.63
N ILE A 146 12.45 8.90 6.97
CA ILE A 146 11.14 9.54 6.75
C ILE A 146 10.31 9.56 8.03
N GLU A 147 10.30 8.46 8.79
CA GLU A 147 9.49 8.34 10.01
C GLU A 147 10.06 9.20 11.15
N GLY A 148 11.39 9.18 11.35
CA GLY A 148 12.10 10.06 12.27
C GLY A 148 11.88 9.77 13.77
N ASP A 149 11.04 8.81 14.12
CA ASP A 149 10.69 8.41 15.49
C ASP A 149 11.67 7.35 16.03
N PHE A 150 12.96 7.68 16.00
CA PHE A 150 14.03 6.79 16.46
C PHE A 150 14.03 6.59 17.97
N THR A 151 14.29 5.36 18.41
CA THR A 151 14.85 5.15 19.76
C THR A 151 16.33 5.55 19.79
N ALA A 152 16.88 5.84 20.97
CA ALA A 152 18.29 6.24 21.10
C ALA A 152 19.26 5.19 20.49
N GLU A 153 19.04 3.91 20.78
CA GLU A 153 19.87 2.80 20.27
C GLU A 153 19.69 2.57 18.77
N GLU A 154 18.48 2.78 18.26
CA GLU A 154 18.23 2.69 16.83
C GLU A 154 18.94 3.82 16.08
N LYS A 155 18.92 5.04 16.63
CA LYS A 155 19.57 6.20 16.00
C LYS A 155 21.07 5.96 15.80
N VAL A 156 21.78 5.43 16.81
CA VAL A 156 23.21 5.09 16.70
C VAL A 156 23.47 4.12 15.54
N ARG A 157 22.75 2.99 15.50
CA ARG A 157 22.90 1.98 14.45
C ARG A 157 22.49 2.49 13.06
N TRP A 158 21.53 3.41 13.01
CA TRP A 158 21.12 4.05 11.77
C TRP A 158 22.21 5.00 11.26
N GLU A 159 22.78 5.85 12.12
CA GLU A 159 23.87 6.79 11.78
C GLU A 159 25.14 6.07 11.30
N GLU A 160 25.46 4.91 11.87
CA GLU A 160 26.62 4.09 11.48
C GLU A 160 26.62 3.68 9.99
N GLN A 161 25.47 3.70 9.33
CA GLN A 161 25.33 3.33 7.91
C GLN A 161 25.79 4.43 6.94
N PHE A 162 26.05 5.65 7.41
CA PHE A 162 26.31 6.81 6.55
C PHE A 162 27.73 7.35 6.67
N SER A 163 28.31 7.81 5.56
CA SER A 163 29.63 8.46 5.58
C SER A 163 29.59 9.81 6.31
N THR A 164 28.46 10.50 6.21
CA THR A 164 28.14 11.75 6.91
C THR A 164 26.72 11.61 7.42
N VAL A 165 26.48 11.92 8.69
CA VAL A 165 25.12 11.88 9.25
C VAL A 165 24.26 12.89 8.49
N PRO A 166 23.18 12.45 7.82
CA PRO A 166 22.37 13.33 7.00
C PRO A 166 21.44 14.15 7.89
N GLU A 167 21.25 15.43 7.53
CA GLU A 167 20.29 16.30 8.22
C GLU A 167 18.87 15.71 8.17
N PRO A 168 18.08 15.79 9.26
CA PRO A 168 16.72 15.30 9.26
C PRO A 168 15.86 15.94 8.17
N LEU A 169 14.91 15.18 7.64
CA LEU A 169 13.86 15.71 6.76
C LEU A 169 12.82 16.43 7.63
N THR A 170 12.71 17.76 7.51
CA THR A 170 11.83 18.55 8.40
C THR A 170 10.35 18.33 8.08
N ALA A 171 9.46 18.73 9.00
CA ALA A 171 8.02 18.64 8.78
C ALA A 171 7.59 19.50 7.58
N GLU A 172 8.16 20.70 7.45
CA GLU A 172 7.87 21.64 6.37
C GLU A 172 8.32 21.09 5.02
N GLU A 173 9.49 20.44 4.97
CA GLU A 173 9.99 19.77 3.76
C GLU A 173 9.08 18.60 3.35
N LYS A 174 8.64 17.78 4.32
CA LYS A 174 7.69 16.69 4.07
C LYS A 174 6.37 17.24 3.53
N ASP A 175 5.82 18.25 4.17
CA ASP A 175 4.53 18.84 3.82
C ASP A 175 4.58 19.54 2.45
N ALA A 176 5.68 20.25 2.15
CA ALA A 176 5.88 20.87 0.86
C ALA A 176 5.93 19.83 -0.26
N PHE A 177 6.72 18.77 -0.08
CA PHE A 177 6.82 17.70 -1.07
C PHE A 177 5.50 16.95 -1.23
N LEU A 178 4.82 16.58 -0.14
CA LEU A 178 3.55 15.85 -0.20
C LEU A 178 2.45 16.60 -0.97
N LYS A 179 2.46 17.94 -0.97
CA LYS A 179 1.52 18.76 -1.78
C LYS A 179 1.70 18.58 -3.28
N GLU A 180 2.85 18.08 -3.74
CA GLU A 180 3.10 17.75 -5.15
C GLU A 180 2.50 16.38 -5.54
N SER A 181 2.08 15.57 -4.56
CA SER A 181 1.40 14.31 -4.84
C SER A 181 0.05 14.59 -5.50
N THR A 182 -0.19 13.97 -6.64
CA THR A 182 -1.44 14.07 -7.40
C THR A 182 -1.79 12.75 -8.09
N GLY A 183 -3.06 12.56 -8.43
CA GLY A 183 -3.51 11.42 -9.23
C GLY A 183 -3.53 10.10 -8.47
N VAL A 184 -3.79 10.13 -7.16
CA VAL A 184 -3.96 8.93 -6.33
C VAL A 184 -5.44 8.54 -6.30
N ALA A 185 -5.75 7.31 -6.68
CA ALA A 185 -7.07 6.72 -6.56
C ALA A 185 -7.24 6.06 -5.19
N ILE A 186 -8.44 6.15 -4.61
CA ILE A 186 -8.81 5.47 -3.36
C ILE A 186 -10.01 4.54 -3.59
N SER A 187 -9.99 3.37 -2.96
CA SER A 187 -11.13 2.46 -2.87
C SER A 187 -11.31 1.97 -1.43
N SER A 188 -12.56 1.72 -1.03
CA SER A 188 -12.94 1.29 0.32
C SER A 188 -13.92 0.12 0.23
N ASP A 189 -13.73 -0.90 1.07
CA ASP A 189 -14.56 -2.12 1.04
C ASP A 189 -15.97 -1.91 1.64
N ALA A 190 -16.24 -0.74 2.22
CA ALA A 190 -17.57 -0.27 2.58
C ALA A 190 -17.68 1.25 2.42
N PHE A 191 -18.90 1.79 2.57
CA PHE A 191 -19.17 3.23 2.49
C PHE A 191 -18.37 4.03 3.53
N PHE A 192 -18.10 5.30 3.22
CA PHE A 192 -17.54 6.26 4.17
C PHE A 192 -18.67 6.85 5.02
N PRO A 193 -18.68 6.66 6.36
CA PRO A 193 -19.75 7.18 7.21
C PRO A 193 -19.77 8.72 7.27
N PHE A 194 -18.59 9.35 7.21
CA PHE A 194 -18.41 10.79 7.35
C PHE A 194 -17.38 11.34 6.34
N ARG A 195 -17.40 12.67 6.18
CA ARG A 195 -16.51 13.40 5.27
C ARG A 195 -15.03 13.37 5.66
N ASP A 196 -14.73 13.08 6.92
CA ASP A 196 -13.37 13.04 7.47
C ASP A 196 -12.43 12.10 6.68
N SER A 197 -12.98 10.99 6.19
CA SER A 197 -12.28 10.04 5.31
C SER A 197 -11.82 10.71 4.02
N ILE A 198 -12.67 11.55 3.42
CA ILE A 198 -12.34 12.31 2.21
C ILE A 198 -11.37 13.46 2.53
N ASP A 199 -11.57 14.16 3.64
CA ASP A 199 -10.70 15.25 4.11
C ASP A 199 -9.27 14.74 4.42
N HIS A 200 -9.13 13.49 4.87
CA HIS A 200 -7.83 12.83 5.03
C HIS A 200 -7.23 12.34 3.72
N ALA A 201 -8.04 11.75 2.84
CA ALA A 201 -7.58 11.25 1.55
C ALA A 201 -7.07 12.38 0.64
N SER A 202 -7.72 13.55 0.64
CA SER A 202 -7.38 14.69 -0.21
C SER A 202 -5.99 15.29 0.06
N LYS A 203 -5.37 14.97 1.21
CA LYS A 203 -4.00 15.40 1.55
C LYS A 203 -2.91 14.55 0.88
N LEU A 204 -3.28 13.49 0.17
CA LEU A 204 -2.36 12.46 -0.32
C LEU A 204 -2.20 12.48 -1.85
N GLY A 205 -2.89 13.38 -2.54
CA GLY A 205 -2.92 13.52 -4.00
C GLY A 205 -4.16 12.92 -4.64
#